data_AF-A0A930Q7U1-F1
#
_entry.id   AF-A0A930Q7U1-F1
#
_cell.length_a   1.000
_cell.length_b   1.000
_cell.length_c   1.000
_cell.angle_alpha   90.00
_cell.angle_beta   90.00
_cell.angle_gamma   90.00
#
_symmetry.space_group_name_H-M   'P 1'
#
loop_
_entity.id
_entity.type
_entity.pdbx_description
1 polymer ?
#
loop_
_entity_poly.entity_id
_entity_poly.type
_entity_poly.pdbx_seq_one_letter_code
_entity_poly.pdbx_strand_id
1 'polypeptide(L)'
;MNTTGTRYRTLKSIFHERGKAAAQTELQARRNGHSTYLLNEFTVGEHPLFYLADRIALAAFERIMRRERHIEQLSSQLPSIAMQSYLLDLAVRSIVASDRIEGVHTTRQLISEALTSGDSEDPRAKRAVEFVNLLKDLGAGRPPSTVEQVRSLYDTLLEGHLAEEDRPDGALFRTKPVVIHDNTREIHRAPDSESTIIANVQAALNHALNPNVPALFSAIAAHFMVEYTHPFYDGNGRLGRYLLVAHLGQTLTRLTTLTLPSTLNIQKSRYYKAFSAAEEPLNYGEVTGFLHVFLGLIEQAQEHLVDELESRDRAWRALGRRIAELEGSRTWTGGTPGLTSKKLDDVLRLLYLLGQVQIFRAPVAPTSSELQEVLGVTAPTLRDRLKLLQGLGFVEGMKAGRTMRWSLTEAGTALLGLPAVDDDED
;
A
#
# COMPACT_ATOMS: atom_id res chain seq x y z
N MET A 1 14.37 24.45 21.12
CA MET A 1 13.30 25.26 21.75
C MET A 1 12.16 24.33 22.11
N ASN A 2 11.89 24.15 23.41
CA ASN A 2 10.77 23.36 23.91
C ASN A 2 9.46 24.01 23.48
N THR A 3 8.84 23.51 22.40
CA THR A 3 7.48 23.86 22.06
C THR A 3 6.54 23.05 22.96
N THR A 4 6.22 23.60 24.14
CA THR A 4 4.94 23.33 24.81
C THR A 4 3.80 23.89 23.95
N GLY A 5 3.64 23.33 22.75
CA GLY A 5 2.47 23.54 21.93
C GLY A 5 1.34 22.77 22.58
N THR A 6 0.25 23.45 22.93
CA THR A 6 -0.96 22.86 23.49
C THR A 6 -1.37 21.64 22.66
N ARG A 7 -1.16 20.44 23.22
CA ARG A 7 -1.58 19.15 22.66
C ARG A 7 -3.07 19.23 22.34
N TYR A 8 -3.48 18.74 21.17
CA TYR A 8 -4.90 18.68 20.82
C TYR A 8 -5.67 17.91 21.90
N ARG A 9 -6.82 18.47 22.31
CA ARG A 9 -7.66 17.93 23.36
C ARG A 9 -8.99 17.49 22.77
N THR A 10 -9.34 16.23 22.98
CA THR A 10 -10.65 15.69 22.59
C THR A 10 -11.76 16.30 23.45
N LEU A 11 -12.97 16.37 22.91
CA LEU A 11 -14.14 16.82 23.68
C LEU A 11 -14.41 15.90 24.89
N LYS A 12 -14.17 14.58 24.77
CA LYS A 12 -14.15 13.65 25.90
C LYS A 12 -13.16 14.07 27.00
N SER A 13 -11.94 14.44 26.64
CA SER A 13 -10.94 14.93 27.62
C SER A 13 -11.39 16.23 28.29
N ILE A 14 -11.98 17.15 27.55
CA ILE A 14 -12.50 18.41 28.09
C ILE A 14 -13.70 18.16 29.01
N PHE A 15 -14.58 17.23 28.64
CA PHE A 15 -15.71 16.81 29.47
C PHE A 15 -15.24 16.29 30.83
N HIS A 16 -14.24 15.40 30.86
CA HIS A 16 -13.74 14.83 32.11
C HIS A 16 -12.98 15.84 32.97
N GLU A 17 -12.21 16.76 32.38
CA GLU A 17 -11.42 17.73 33.13
C GLU A 17 -12.23 18.96 33.58
N ARG A 18 -13.14 19.44 32.73
CA ARG A 18 -13.80 20.76 32.88
C ARG A 18 -15.32 20.69 32.90
N GLY A 19 -15.88 19.49 32.79
CA GLY A 19 -17.31 19.24 32.86
C GLY A 19 -18.05 19.43 31.52
N LYS A 20 -19.34 19.03 31.53
CA LYS A 20 -20.22 19.03 30.35
C LYS A 20 -20.38 20.41 29.71
N ALA A 21 -20.56 21.45 30.51
CA ALA A 21 -20.76 22.81 30.00
C ALA A 21 -19.57 23.29 29.16
N ALA A 22 -18.35 23.10 29.66
CA ALA A 22 -17.13 23.47 28.94
C ALA A 22 -16.97 22.68 27.64
N ALA A 23 -17.26 21.37 27.65
CA ALA A 23 -17.22 20.54 26.45
C ALA A 23 -18.27 20.98 25.40
N GLN A 24 -19.47 21.39 25.83
CA GLN A 24 -20.50 21.89 24.92
C GLN A 24 -20.14 23.27 24.34
N THR A 25 -19.59 24.18 25.14
CA THR A 25 -19.08 25.47 24.63
C THR A 25 -17.98 25.25 23.60
N GLU A 26 -17.02 24.36 23.88
CA GLU A 26 -15.96 24.01 22.95
C GLU A 26 -16.52 23.37 21.66
N LEU A 27 -17.46 22.42 21.78
CA LEU A 27 -18.11 21.79 20.63
C LEU A 27 -18.75 22.83 19.70
N GLN A 28 -19.49 23.79 20.25
CA GLN A 28 -20.12 24.86 19.46
C GLN A 28 -19.07 25.78 18.81
N ALA A 29 -18.00 26.11 19.53
CA ALA A 29 -16.89 26.89 18.97
C ALA A 29 -16.21 26.16 17.79
N ARG A 30 -15.99 24.84 17.93
CA ARG A 30 -15.41 24.01 16.87
C ARG A 30 -16.34 23.87 15.68
N ARG A 31 -17.62 23.56 15.88
CA ARG A 31 -18.57 23.40 14.76
C ARG A 31 -18.76 24.65 13.91
N ASN A 32 -18.72 25.83 14.54
CA ASN A 32 -18.88 27.11 13.87
C ASN A 32 -17.56 27.73 13.40
N GLY A 33 -16.43 27.03 13.57
CA GLY A 33 -15.11 27.51 13.19
C GLY A 33 -14.89 27.52 11.67
N HIS A 34 -14.12 28.48 11.16
CA HIS A 34 -13.80 28.59 9.74
C HIS A 34 -12.93 27.46 9.18
N SER A 35 -12.27 26.68 10.05
CA SER A 35 -11.43 25.54 9.67
C SER A 35 -12.19 24.20 9.71
N THR A 36 -13.51 24.25 9.89
CA THR A 36 -14.33 23.07 10.15
C THR A 36 -14.94 22.53 8.87
N TYR A 37 -14.77 21.24 8.67
CA TYR A 37 -15.50 20.46 7.68
C TYR A 37 -16.62 19.71 8.41
N LEU A 38 -17.86 20.16 8.21
CA LEU A 38 -19.06 19.58 8.80
C LEU A 38 -19.82 18.80 7.72
N LEU A 39 -20.03 17.51 7.94
CA LEU A 39 -20.74 16.60 7.04
C LEU A 39 -22.09 16.28 7.68
N ASN A 40 -23.13 17.03 7.29
CA ASN A 40 -24.47 16.87 7.87
C ASN A 40 -25.18 15.60 7.36
N GLU A 41 -24.74 15.10 6.22
CA GLU A 41 -25.22 13.90 5.55
C GLU A 41 -24.75 12.59 6.21
N PHE A 42 -23.81 12.66 7.17
CA PHE A 42 -23.25 11.48 7.84
C PHE A 42 -23.20 11.69 9.35
N THR A 43 -23.64 10.70 10.12
CA THR A 43 -23.69 10.77 11.58
C THR A 43 -22.82 9.70 12.24
N VAL A 44 -22.20 10.08 13.36
CA VAL A 44 -21.52 9.20 14.31
C VAL A 44 -22.31 9.25 15.60
N GLY A 45 -22.92 8.13 15.98
CA GLY A 45 -24.04 8.11 16.91
C GLY A 45 -25.17 9.04 16.44
N GLU A 46 -25.54 9.99 17.28
CA GLU A 46 -26.60 10.97 16.99
C GLU A 46 -26.07 12.31 16.46
N HIS A 47 -24.78 12.37 16.11
CA HIS A 47 -24.09 13.63 15.85
C HIS A 47 -23.51 13.67 14.44
N PRO A 48 -23.71 14.77 13.69
CA PRO A 48 -23.04 14.97 12.41
C PRO A 48 -21.52 14.84 12.54
N LEU A 49 -20.90 14.15 11.59
CA LEU A 49 -19.46 14.03 11.53
C LEU A 49 -18.83 15.39 11.22
N PHE A 50 -17.77 15.75 11.94
CA PHE A 50 -16.96 16.89 11.57
C PHE A 50 -15.50 16.73 11.97
N TYR A 51 -14.63 17.51 11.33
CA TYR A 51 -13.23 17.61 11.70
C TYR A 51 -12.66 19.01 11.43
N LEU A 52 -11.57 19.32 12.10
CA LEU A 52 -10.87 20.60 11.98
C LEU A 52 -9.60 20.44 11.15
N ALA A 53 -9.40 21.32 10.16
CA ALA A 53 -8.08 21.57 9.59
C ALA A 53 -7.27 22.49 10.51
N ASP A 54 -6.95 21.97 11.69
CA ASP A 54 -6.18 22.71 12.69
C ASP A 54 -4.69 22.80 12.33
N ARG A 55 -3.92 23.53 13.16
CA ARG A 55 -2.47 23.70 12.96
C ARG A 55 -1.69 22.39 12.89
N ILE A 56 -2.16 21.33 13.56
CA ILE A 56 -1.49 20.03 13.56
C ILE A 56 -1.71 19.36 12.21
N ALA A 57 -2.96 19.34 11.73
CA ALA A 57 -3.31 18.80 10.42
C ALA A 57 -2.62 19.56 9.29
N LEU A 58 -2.61 20.89 9.32
CA LEU A 58 -1.96 21.72 8.30
C LEU A 58 -0.44 21.54 8.27
N ALA A 59 0.20 21.48 9.44
CA ALA A 59 1.64 21.25 9.50
C ALA A 59 2.02 19.84 9.02
N ALA A 60 1.21 18.82 9.33
CA ALA A 60 1.41 17.47 8.82
C ALA A 60 1.20 17.42 7.30
N PHE A 61 0.16 18.06 6.78
CA PHE A 61 -0.08 18.19 5.34
C PHE A 61 1.13 18.79 4.62
N GLU A 62 1.69 19.89 5.12
CA GLU A 62 2.89 20.51 4.52
C GLU A 62 4.09 19.55 4.52
N ARG A 63 4.34 18.87 5.65
CA ARG A 63 5.45 17.90 5.76
C ARG A 63 5.26 16.72 4.81
N ILE A 64 4.04 16.19 4.69
CA ILE A 64 3.69 15.10 3.76
C ILE A 64 3.97 15.52 2.33
N MET A 65 3.49 16.70 1.91
CA MET A 65 3.70 17.18 0.54
C MET A 65 5.18 17.52 0.26
N ARG A 66 5.95 17.96 1.26
CA ARG A 66 7.40 18.17 1.12
C ARG A 66 8.14 16.84 0.93
N ARG A 67 7.82 15.82 1.72
CA ARG A 67 8.39 14.47 1.57
C ARG A 67 7.96 13.83 0.26
N GLU A 68 6.73 14.05 -0.19
CA GLU A 68 6.24 13.53 -1.47
C GLU A 68 7.10 14.01 -2.64
N ARG A 69 7.41 15.32 -2.70
CA ARG A 69 8.34 15.85 -3.71
C ARG A 69 9.74 15.24 -3.62
N HIS A 70 10.20 14.91 -2.41
CA HIS A 70 11.49 14.26 -2.24
C HIS A 70 11.47 12.81 -2.73
N ILE A 71 10.39 12.06 -2.46
CA ILE A 71 10.14 10.71 -2.97
C ILE A 71 10.10 10.73 -4.50
N GLU A 72 9.45 11.71 -5.13
CA GLU A 72 9.45 11.90 -6.58
C GLU A 72 10.86 12.16 -7.13
N GLN A 73 11.65 13.00 -6.46
CA GLN A 73 13.04 13.27 -6.86
C GLN A 73 13.92 12.03 -6.76
N LEU A 74 13.81 11.25 -5.67
CA LEU A 74 14.55 10.00 -5.51
C LEU A 74 14.13 8.97 -6.56
N SER A 75 12.82 8.78 -6.74
CA SER A 75 12.28 7.80 -7.68
C SER A 75 12.59 8.12 -9.14
N SER A 76 12.64 9.40 -9.53
CA SER A 76 13.01 9.83 -10.89
C SER A 76 14.45 9.49 -11.30
N GLN A 77 15.35 9.26 -10.33
CA GLN A 77 16.75 8.91 -10.58
C GLN A 77 16.94 7.41 -10.84
N LEU A 78 15.94 6.60 -10.49
CA LEU A 78 16.01 5.15 -10.58
C LEU A 78 15.58 4.66 -11.98
N PRO A 79 16.16 3.55 -12.48
CA PRO A 79 15.76 2.98 -13.77
C PRO A 79 14.28 2.57 -13.78
N SER A 80 13.58 2.77 -14.90
CA SER A 80 12.15 2.48 -15.02
C SER A 80 11.80 1.02 -14.72
N ILE A 81 12.65 0.07 -15.11
CA ILE A 81 12.45 -1.37 -14.85
C ILE A 81 12.53 -1.66 -13.35
N ALA A 82 13.55 -1.13 -12.68
CA ALA A 82 13.70 -1.22 -11.23
C ALA A 82 12.48 -0.63 -10.49
N MET A 83 11.98 0.51 -10.97
CA MET A 83 10.79 1.14 -10.39
C MET A 83 9.53 0.29 -10.57
N GLN A 84 9.34 -0.35 -11.73
CA GLN A 84 8.22 -1.26 -11.96
C GLN A 84 8.29 -2.49 -11.03
N SER A 85 9.48 -3.08 -10.89
CA SER A 85 9.71 -4.19 -9.94
C SER A 85 9.37 -3.77 -8.52
N TYR A 86 9.78 -2.57 -8.11
CA TYR A 86 9.54 -2.08 -6.76
C TYR A 86 8.06 -1.77 -6.50
N LEU A 87 7.35 -1.17 -7.46
CA LEU A 87 5.90 -0.94 -7.34
C LEU A 87 5.12 -2.26 -7.21
N LEU A 88 5.52 -3.28 -7.97
CA LEU A 88 4.91 -4.61 -7.86
C LEU A 88 5.17 -5.22 -6.48
N ASP A 89 6.40 -5.10 -6.00
CA ASP A 89 6.78 -5.54 -4.66
C ASP A 89 5.98 -4.82 -3.55
N LEU A 90 5.86 -3.50 -3.60
CA LEU A 90 5.03 -2.73 -2.67
C LEU A 90 3.55 -3.14 -2.74
N ALA A 91 3.01 -3.43 -3.92
CA ALA A 91 1.65 -3.93 -4.07
C ALA A 91 1.46 -5.29 -3.36
N VAL A 92 2.40 -6.22 -3.53
CA VAL A 92 2.38 -7.52 -2.83
C VAL A 92 2.46 -7.32 -1.32
N ARG A 93 3.38 -6.48 -0.83
CA ARG A 93 3.49 -6.18 0.62
C ARG A 93 2.23 -5.53 1.17
N SER A 94 1.63 -4.61 0.43
CA SER A 94 0.37 -3.95 0.78
C SER A 94 -0.76 -4.96 1.01
N ILE A 95 -0.88 -5.97 0.12
CA ILE A 95 -1.90 -7.02 0.23
C ILE A 95 -1.64 -7.90 1.45
N VAL A 96 -0.40 -8.39 1.61
CA VAL A 96 -0.02 -9.21 2.77
C VAL A 96 -0.28 -8.47 4.07
N ALA A 97 0.09 -7.19 4.15
CA ALA A 97 -0.15 -6.35 5.32
C ALA A 97 -1.66 -6.16 5.59
N SER A 98 -2.44 -5.90 4.54
CA SER A 98 -3.90 -5.76 4.65
C SER A 98 -4.56 -7.05 5.14
N ASP A 99 -4.11 -8.21 4.68
CA ASP A 99 -4.59 -9.51 5.14
C ASP A 99 -4.18 -9.81 6.59
N ARG A 100 -2.94 -9.52 6.97
CA ARG A 100 -2.44 -9.66 8.35
C ARG A 100 -3.22 -8.79 9.34
N ILE A 101 -3.70 -7.61 8.91
CA ILE A 101 -4.60 -6.78 9.73
C ILE A 101 -5.91 -7.53 10.01
N GLU A 102 -6.49 -8.21 9.03
CA GLU A 102 -7.72 -9.01 9.19
C GLU A 102 -7.49 -10.41 9.78
N GLY A 103 -6.24 -10.78 10.12
CA GLY A 103 -5.91 -12.12 10.61
C GLY A 103 -5.91 -13.21 9.52
N VAL A 104 -5.92 -12.82 8.25
CA VAL A 104 -5.80 -13.73 7.11
C VAL A 104 -4.32 -14.02 6.87
N HIS A 105 -3.94 -15.30 6.85
CA HIS A 105 -2.55 -15.71 6.64
C HIS A 105 -2.23 -15.84 5.15
N THR A 106 -1.94 -14.71 4.50
CA THR A 106 -1.40 -14.65 3.13
C THR A 106 0.10 -14.35 3.19
N THR A 107 0.92 -15.06 2.42
CA THR A 107 2.38 -14.86 2.39
C THR A 107 2.84 -14.27 1.07
N ARG A 108 3.99 -13.60 1.09
CA ARG A 108 4.64 -13.09 -0.12
C ARG A 108 4.92 -14.21 -1.13
N GLN A 109 5.40 -15.36 -0.64
CA GLN A 109 5.70 -16.53 -1.46
C GLN A 109 4.45 -17.01 -2.21
N LEU A 110 3.32 -17.14 -1.50
CA LEU A 110 2.06 -17.59 -2.09
C LEU A 110 1.62 -16.69 -3.27
N ILE A 111 1.68 -15.37 -3.09
CA ILE A 111 1.32 -14.41 -4.14
C ILE A 111 2.33 -14.46 -5.30
N SER A 112 3.62 -14.56 -4.98
CA SER A 112 4.70 -14.61 -5.97
C SER A 112 4.61 -15.86 -6.85
N GLU A 113 4.27 -17.00 -6.26
CA GLU A 113 4.02 -18.26 -6.97
C GLU A 113 2.82 -18.11 -7.91
N ALA A 114 1.70 -17.57 -7.45
CA ALA A 114 0.50 -17.34 -8.27
C ALA A 114 0.74 -16.36 -9.43
N LEU A 115 1.47 -15.26 -9.19
CA LEU A 115 1.88 -14.33 -10.25
C LEU A 115 2.84 -14.99 -11.26
N THR A 116 3.64 -15.95 -10.79
CA THR A 116 4.64 -16.66 -11.58
C THR A 116 4.01 -17.70 -12.52
N SER A 117 3.09 -18.53 -11.99
CA SER A 117 2.35 -19.56 -12.72
C SER A 117 1.23 -19.00 -13.59
N GLY A 118 0.66 -17.86 -13.21
CA GLY A 118 -0.55 -17.28 -13.81
C GLY A 118 -1.84 -17.96 -13.35
N ASP A 119 -1.77 -18.90 -12.41
CA ASP A 119 -2.92 -19.59 -11.80
C ASP A 119 -2.55 -20.16 -10.43
N SER A 120 -3.52 -20.32 -9.54
CA SER A 120 -3.34 -20.91 -8.22
C SER A 120 -4.61 -21.62 -7.77
N GLU A 121 -4.48 -22.84 -7.25
CA GLU A 121 -5.61 -23.51 -6.59
C GLU A 121 -5.95 -22.87 -5.24
N ASP A 122 -4.98 -22.18 -4.61
CA ASP A 122 -5.24 -21.42 -3.39
C ASP A 122 -6.04 -20.15 -3.71
N PRO A 123 -7.27 -20.02 -3.18
CA PRO A 123 -8.10 -18.85 -3.41
C PRO A 123 -7.36 -17.57 -3.00
N ARG A 124 -6.64 -17.56 -1.87
CA ARG A 124 -6.01 -16.34 -1.32
C ARG A 124 -5.05 -15.73 -2.31
N ALA A 125 -4.34 -16.58 -3.04
CA ALA A 125 -3.39 -16.19 -4.06
C ALA A 125 -4.09 -15.64 -5.31
N LYS A 126 -5.16 -16.30 -5.79
CA LYS A 126 -5.99 -15.80 -6.91
C LYS A 126 -6.49 -14.38 -6.64
N ARG A 127 -7.07 -14.17 -5.46
CA ARG A 127 -7.53 -12.86 -5.00
C ARG A 127 -6.40 -11.84 -4.91
N ALA A 128 -5.25 -12.24 -4.37
CA ALA A 128 -4.10 -11.35 -4.28
C ALA A 128 -3.60 -10.93 -5.67
N VAL A 129 -3.64 -11.81 -6.67
CA VAL A 129 -3.31 -11.47 -8.06
C VAL A 129 -4.27 -10.41 -8.62
N GLU A 130 -5.57 -10.58 -8.41
CA GLU A 130 -6.57 -9.57 -8.83
C GLU A 130 -6.36 -8.23 -8.12
N PHE A 131 -6.09 -8.27 -6.82
CA PHE A 131 -5.78 -7.06 -6.06
C PHE A 131 -4.48 -6.40 -6.55
N VAL A 132 -3.44 -7.16 -6.90
CA VAL A 132 -2.23 -6.61 -7.53
C VAL A 132 -2.58 -5.89 -8.84
N ASN A 133 -3.47 -6.44 -9.67
CA ASN A 133 -3.88 -5.81 -10.93
C ASN A 133 -4.62 -4.49 -10.68
N LEU A 134 -5.58 -4.48 -9.74
CA LEU A 134 -6.28 -3.27 -9.33
C LEU A 134 -5.31 -2.19 -8.81
N LEU A 135 -4.32 -2.58 -7.98
CA LEU A 135 -3.31 -1.67 -7.45
C LEU A 135 -2.37 -1.11 -8.52
N LYS A 136 -2.06 -1.87 -9.58
CA LYS A 136 -1.29 -1.37 -10.72
C LYS A 136 -2.02 -0.26 -11.46
N ASP A 137 -3.34 -0.40 -11.60
CA ASP A 137 -4.20 0.50 -12.35
C ASP A 137 -4.61 1.75 -11.57
N LEU A 138 -4.33 1.82 -10.26
CA LEU A 138 -4.59 2.98 -9.40
C LEU A 138 -4.03 4.32 -9.90
N GLY A 139 -3.02 4.31 -10.78
CA GLY A 139 -2.46 5.52 -11.39
C GLY A 139 -3.15 5.97 -12.69
N ALA A 140 -3.99 5.12 -13.28
CA ALA A 140 -4.71 5.39 -14.53
C ALA A 140 -6.24 5.45 -14.33
N GLY A 141 -6.76 4.76 -13.32
CA GLY A 141 -8.18 4.72 -12.97
C GLY A 141 -8.57 5.83 -11.99
N ARG A 142 -9.82 6.30 -12.09
CA ARG A 142 -10.44 7.11 -11.04
C ARG A 142 -10.94 6.19 -9.91
N PRO A 143 -10.83 6.60 -8.63
CA PRO A 143 -11.47 5.88 -7.54
C PRO A 143 -12.97 5.73 -7.78
N PRO A 144 -13.62 4.71 -7.20
CA PRO A 144 -15.06 4.56 -7.27
C PRO A 144 -15.79 5.86 -6.88
N SER A 145 -16.76 6.26 -7.67
CA SER A 145 -17.63 7.43 -7.41
C SER A 145 -19.08 7.05 -7.11
N THR A 146 -19.46 5.79 -7.32
CA THR A 146 -20.81 5.28 -7.03
C THR A 146 -20.77 4.02 -6.19
N VAL A 147 -21.87 3.74 -5.48
CA VAL A 147 -22.02 2.54 -4.64
C VAL A 147 -21.96 1.24 -5.45
N GLU A 148 -22.39 1.25 -6.71
CA GLU A 148 -22.30 0.10 -7.61
C GLU A 148 -20.85 -0.21 -7.99
N GLN A 149 -20.02 0.82 -8.18
CA GLN A 149 -18.59 0.64 -8.42
C GLN A 149 -17.89 0.10 -7.16
N VAL A 150 -18.28 0.58 -5.97
CA VAL A 150 -17.81 0.00 -4.70
C VAL A 150 -18.21 -1.47 -4.59
N ARG A 151 -19.44 -1.81 -5.00
CA ARG A 151 -19.90 -3.20 -4.99
C ARG A 151 -19.11 -4.07 -5.97
N SER A 152 -18.94 -3.61 -7.21
CA SER A 152 -18.13 -4.34 -8.19
C SER A 152 -16.69 -4.55 -7.70
N LEU A 153 -16.11 -3.53 -7.07
CA LEU A 153 -14.78 -3.63 -6.48
C LEU A 153 -14.75 -4.65 -5.34
N TYR A 154 -15.74 -4.64 -4.45
CA TYR A 154 -15.87 -5.63 -3.37
C TYR A 154 -15.94 -7.05 -3.92
N ASP A 155 -16.76 -7.28 -4.96
CA ASP A 155 -16.89 -8.60 -5.58
C ASP A 155 -15.55 -9.07 -6.15
N THR A 156 -14.81 -8.20 -6.87
CA THR A 156 -13.46 -8.52 -7.36
C THR A 156 -12.47 -8.78 -6.21
N LEU A 157 -12.54 -8.00 -5.14
CA LEU A 157 -11.62 -8.14 -4.00
C LEU A 157 -11.87 -9.40 -3.17
N LEU A 158 -13.06 -10.00 -3.22
CA LEU A 158 -13.43 -11.15 -2.37
C LEU A 158 -14.00 -12.35 -3.14
N GLU A 159 -13.88 -12.35 -4.48
CA GLU A 159 -14.38 -13.41 -5.34
C GLU A 159 -13.87 -14.79 -4.87
N GLY A 160 -14.79 -15.74 -4.65
CA GLY A 160 -14.47 -17.12 -4.25
C GLY A 160 -14.05 -17.33 -2.78
N HIS A 161 -14.18 -16.32 -1.90
CA HIS A 161 -13.71 -16.39 -0.50
C HIS A 161 -14.77 -16.15 0.56
N LEU A 162 -15.92 -15.61 0.18
CA LEU A 162 -17.01 -15.38 1.12
C LEU A 162 -17.71 -16.72 1.39
N ALA A 163 -17.84 -17.06 2.66
CA ALA A 163 -18.79 -18.08 3.08
C ALA A 163 -20.19 -17.67 2.58
N GLU A 164 -21.07 -18.65 2.33
CA GLU A 164 -22.42 -18.34 1.83
C GLU A 164 -23.17 -17.41 2.79
N GLU A 165 -22.92 -17.53 4.11
CA GLU A 165 -23.47 -16.64 5.13
C GLU A 165 -22.93 -15.19 5.10
N ASP A 166 -21.72 -14.97 4.58
CA ASP A 166 -21.08 -13.66 4.50
C ASP A 166 -21.39 -12.94 3.19
N ARG A 167 -22.15 -13.59 2.29
CA ARG A 167 -22.62 -12.94 1.07
C ARG A 167 -23.68 -11.90 1.42
N PRO A 168 -23.53 -10.66 0.93
CA PRO A 168 -24.56 -9.63 1.09
C PRO A 168 -25.90 -10.11 0.51
N ASP A 169 -26.98 -9.88 1.27
CA ASP A 169 -28.35 -10.34 1.01
C ASP A 169 -29.30 -9.24 0.51
N GLY A 170 -28.79 -8.01 0.34
CA GLY A 170 -29.46 -6.90 -0.31
C GLY A 170 -29.10 -6.74 -1.79
N ALA A 171 -29.59 -5.67 -2.40
CA ALA A 171 -29.32 -5.36 -3.81
C ALA A 171 -27.83 -5.04 -4.08
N LEU A 172 -27.19 -4.36 -3.14
CA LEU A 172 -25.78 -3.95 -3.18
C LEU A 172 -25.03 -4.34 -1.91
N PHE A 173 -25.67 -4.25 -0.74
CA PHE A 173 -25.03 -4.37 0.56
C PHE A 173 -25.78 -5.34 1.48
N ARG A 174 -25.29 -5.52 2.71
CA ARG A 174 -26.00 -6.32 3.71
C ARG A 174 -27.31 -5.65 4.13
N THR A 175 -28.28 -6.47 4.55
CA THR A 175 -29.56 -6.01 5.11
C THR A 175 -29.73 -6.31 6.59
N LYS A 176 -28.91 -7.20 7.17
CA LYS A 176 -28.99 -7.54 8.60
C LYS A 176 -28.01 -6.73 9.43
N PRO A 177 -28.32 -6.50 10.72
CA PRO A 177 -27.43 -5.81 11.65
C PRO A 177 -26.08 -6.50 11.81
N VAL A 178 -25.02 -5.71 11.93
CA VAL A 178 -23.68 -6.15 12.33
C VAL A 178 -23.23 -5.32 13.53
N VAL A 179 -22.67 -5.99 14.52
CA VAL A 179 -22.09 -5.35 15.71
C VAL A 179 -20.58 -5.40 15.60
N ILE A 180 -19.93 -4.24 15.69
CA ILE A 180 -18.47 -4.14 15.63
C ILE A 180 -17.94 -4.28 17.06
N HIS A 181 -17.03 -5.24 17.25
CA HIS A 181 -16.42 -5.55 18.54
C HIS A 181 -14.93 -5.16 18.57
N ASP A 182 -14.46 -4.58 19.67
CA ASP A 182 -13.03 -4.52 20.03
C ASP A 182 -12.82 -5.47 21.20
N ASN A 183 -12.19 -6.62 20.92
CA ASN A 183 -11.87 -7.72 21.84
C ASN A 183 -13.06 -8.29 22.64
N THR A 184 -13.66 -7.49 23.54
CA THR A 184 -14.74 -7.88 24.46
C THR A 184 -15.84 -6.83 24.63
N ARG A 185 -15.75 -5.68 23.94
CA ARG A 185 -16.73 -4.57 24.05
C ARG A 185 -17.39 -4.29 22.69
N GLU A 186 -18.72 -4.22 22.67
CA GLU A 186 -19.48 -3.62 21.56
C GLU A 186 -19.08 -2.15 21.44
N ILE A 187 -18.42 -1.78 20.35
CA ILE A 187 -17.94 -0.42 20.10
C ILE A 187 -19.06 0.39 19.46
N HIS A 188 -19.68 -0.17 18.42
CA HIS A 188 -20.69 0.47 17.61
C HIS A 188 -21.59 -0.56 16.92
N ARG A 189 -22.87 -0.23 16.80
CA ARG A 189 -23.85 -0.94 15.97
C ARG A 189 -23.95 -0.26 14.62
N ALA A 190 -23.44 -0.92 13.58
CA ALA A 190 -23.49 -0.40 12.23
C ALA A 190 -24.94 -0.20 11.76
N PRO A 191 -25.19 0.65 10.75
CA PRO A 191 -26.55 0.87 10.24
C PRO A 191 -27.28 -0.42 9.87
N ASP A 192 -28.54 -0.50 10.26
CA ASP A 192 -29.37 -1.71 10.12
C ASP A 192 -30.09 -1.81 8.76
N SER A 193 -30.20 -0.72 7.99
CA SER A 193 -30.91 -0.71 6.71
C SER A 193 -29.99 -0.48 5.51
N GLU A 194 -30.20 -1.24 4.44
CA GLU A 194 -29.42 -1.11 3.20
C GLU A 194 -29.52 0.31 2.61
N SER A 195 -30.68 0.97 2.69
CA SER A 195 -30.83 2.35 2.21
C SER A 195 -29.96 3.36 2.98
N THR A 196 -29.82 3.19 4.29
CA THR A 196 -28.88 3.98 5.10
C THR A 196 -27.43 3.66 4.74
N ILE A 197 -27.10 2.39 4.52
CA ILE A 197 -25.76 1.98 4.09
C ILE A 197 -25.41 2.62 2.74
N ILE A 198 -26.31 2.57 1.76
CA ILE A 198 -26.16 3.22 0.45
C ILE A 198 -25.91 4.72 0.62
N ALA A 199 -26.74 5.41 1.41
CA ALA A 199 -26.61 6.85 1.63
C ALA A 199 -25.26 7.20 2.28
N ASN A 200 -24.85 6.43 3.29
CA ASN A 200 -23.59 6.64 4.00
C ASN A 200 -22.36 6.38 3.12
N VAL A 201 -22.34 5.28 2.36
CA VAL A 201 -21.24 4.98 1.42
C VAL A 201 -21.18 6.05 0.34
N GLN A 202 -22.31 6.46 -0.23
CA GLN A 202 -22.32 7.53 -1.23
C GLN A 202 -21.85 8.88 -0.64
N ALA A 203 -22.21 9.20 0.60
CA ALA A 203 -21.69 10.38 1.29
C ALA A 203 -20.17 10.31 1.46
N ALA A 204 -19.62 9.13 1.80
CA ALA A 204 -18.17 8.94 1.90
C ALA A 204 -17.46 9.17 0.56
N LEU A 205 -18.00 8.62 -0.54
CA LEU A 205 -17.44 8.82 -1.89
C LEU A 205 -17.52 10.28 -2.32
N ASN A 206 -18.67 10.93 -2.09
CA ASN A 206 -18.87 12.35 -2.40
C ASN A 206 -17.88 13.23 -1.64
N HIS A 207 -17.65 12.93 -0.36
CA HIS A 207 -16.68 13.65 0.45
C HIS A 207 -15.25 13.41 -0.04
N ALA A 208 -14.86 12.15 -0.28
CA ALA A 208 -13.53 11.77 -0.78
C ALA A 208 -13.16 12.50 -2.08
N LEU A 209 -14.15 12.68 -2.97
CA LEU A 209 -14.00 13.31 -4.28
C LEU A 209 -14.31 14.81 -4.29
N ASN A 210 -14.55 15.43 -3.13
CA ASN A 210 -14.89 16.86 -3.05
C ASN A 210 -13.67 17.74 -3.35
N PRO A 211 -13.67 18.52 -4.45
CA PRO A 211 -12.52 19.36 -4.83
C PRO A 211 -12.26 20.54 -3.89
N ASN A 212 -13.21 20.86 -3.00
CA ASN A 212 -13.10 21.97 -2.04
C ASN A 212 -12.49 21.53 -0.70
N VAL A 213 -12.10 20.26 -0.57
CA VAL A 213 -11.49 19.69 0.62
C VAL A 213 -10.08 19.20 0.25
N PRO A 214 -9.05 19.45 1.08
CA PRO A 214 -7.74 18.86 0.85
C PRO A 214 -7.85 17.33 0.73
N ALA A 215 -7.37 16.76 -0.37
CA ALA A 215 -7.58 15.35 -0.73
C ALA A 215 -7.12 14.36 0.34
N LEU A 216 -6.05 14.67 1.08
CA LEU A 216 -5.61 13.82 2.20
C LEU A 216 -6.67 13.78 3.32
N PHE A 217 -7.31 14.91 3.60
CA PHE A 217 -8.28 15.00 4.70
C PHE A 217 -9.58 14.31 4.31
N SER A 218 -10.06 14.53 3.10
CA SER A 218 -11.27 13.87 2.61
C SER A 218 -11.10 12.35 2.47
N ALA A 219 -9.95 11.86 1.98
CA ALA A 219 -9.65 10.43 1.90
C ALA A 219 -9.63 9.76 3.28
N ILE A 220 -9.00 10.41 4.27
CA ILE A 220 -8.94 9.90 5.65
C ILE A 220 -10.34 9.88 6.28
N ALA A 221 -11.11 10.96 6.14
CA ALA A 221 -12.47 11.02 6.68
C ALA A 221 -13.39 9.99 6.00
N ALA A 222 -13.30 9.83 4.68
CA ALA A 222 -14.08 8.84 3.95
C ALA A 222 -13.72 7.40 4.34
N HIS A 223 -12.44 7.12 4.62
CA HIS A 223 -12.03 5.82 5.16
C HIS A 223 -12.73 5.53 6.49
N PHE A 224 -12.78 6.52 7.40
CA PHE A 224 -13.56 6.37 8.64
C PHE A 224 -15.04 6.11 8.35
N MET A 225 -15.66 6.89 7.45
CA MET A 225 -17.08 6.77 7.12
C MET A 225 -17.45 5.39 6.58
N VAL A 226 -16.62 4.80 5.71
CA VAL A 226 -16.85 3.46 5.15
C VAL A 226 -16.73 2.38 6.22
N GLU A 227 -15.66 2.39 7.01
CA GLU A 227 -15.42 1.40 8.06
C GLU A 227 -16.49 1.46 9.16
N TYR A 228 -16.90 2.67 9.55
CA TYR A 228 -17.97 2.91 10.50
C TYR A 228 -19.33 2.44 9.99
N THR A 229 -19.60 2.61 8.68
CA THR A 229 -20.84 2.13 8.05
C THR A 229 -20.88 0.61 7.92
N HIS A 230 -19.72 0.00 7.70
CA HIS A 230 -19.56 -1.46 7.61
C HIS A 230 -20.55 -2.10 6.60
N PRO A 231 -20.47 -1.77 5.30
CA PRO A 231 -21.47 -2.13 4.29
C PRO A 231 -21.64 -3.63 4.01
N PHE A 232 -20.69 -4.48 4.40
CA PHE A 232 -20.70 -5.92 4.14
C PHE A 232 -20.60 -6.74 5.43
N TYR A 233 -20.82 -8.05 5.36
CA TYR A 233 -20.66 -8.97 6.50
C TYR A 233 -19.18 -9.27 6.80
N ASP A 234 -18.34 -9.41 5.76
CA ASP A 234 -16.89 -9.56 5.87
C ASP A 234 -16.17 -8.64 4.86
N GLY A 235 -14.88 -8.40 5.06
CA GLY A 235 -14.00 -7.75 4.08
C GLY A 235 -14.05 -6.23 4.06
N ASN A 236 -14.81 -5.61 4.95
CA ASN A 236 -14.90 -4.15 5.08
C ASN A 236 -13.53 -3.49 5.27
N GLY A 237 -12.69 -4.05 6.15
CA GLY A 237 -11.34 -3.51 6.39
C GLY A 237 -10.44 -3.53 5.15
N ARG A 238 -10.50 -4.63 4.37
CA ARG A 238 -9.74 -4.78 3.12
C ARG A 238 -10.22 -3.77 2.07
N LEU A 239 -11.54 -3.65 1.89
CA LEU A 239 -12.15 -2.68 0.99
C LEU A 239 -11.84 -1.24 1.42
N GLY A 240 -11.99 -0.91 2.70
CA GLY A 240 -11.77 0.43 3.22
C GLY A 240 -10.32 0.86 3.06
N ARG A 241 -9.34 -0.04 3.28
CA ARG A 241 -7.93 0.23 2.98
C ARG A 241 -7.64 0.36 1.49
N TYR A 242 -8.29 -0.44 0.63
CA TYR A 242 -8.21 -0.23 -0.83
C TYR A 242 -8.67 1.18 -1.20
N LEU A 243 -9.87 1.58 -0.74
CA LEU A 243 -10.44 2.90 -1.05
C LEU A 243 -9.56 4.02 -0.52
N LEU A 244 -8.99 3.87 0.68
CA LEU A 244 -8.03 4.83 1.23
C LEU A 244 -6.81 4.99 0.30
N VAL A 245 -6.18 3.88 -0.11
CA VAL A 245 -5.04 3.89 -1.04
C VAL A 245 -5.44 4.53 -2.38
N ALA A 246 -6.63 4.23 -2.90
CA ALA A 246 -7.13 4.76 -4.15
C ALA A 246 -7.37 6.27 -4.11
N HIS A 247 -8.03 6.76 -3.07
CA HIS A 247 -8.31 8.18 -2.90
C HIS A 247 -7.04 8.98 -2.61
N LEU A 248 -6.12 8.46 -1.77
CA LEU A 248 -4.82 9.10 -1.55
C LEU A 248 -3.98 9.15 -2.84
N GLY A 249 -4.12 8.16 -3.72
CA GLY A 249 -3.41 8.07 -5.00
C GLY A 249 -3.76 9.18 -5.99
N GLN A 250 -4.81 9.96 -5.72
CA GLN A 250 -5.13 11.17 -6.50
C GLN A 250 -4.19 12.34 -6.19
N THR A 251 -3.38 12.26 -5.13
CA THR A 251 -2.48 13.35 -4.70
C THR A 251 -1.08 12.88 -4.34
N LEU A 252 -0.96 11.67 -3.79
CA LEU A 252 0.32 11.04 -3.45
C LEU A 252 0.71 10.03 -4.52
N THR A 253 2.01 9.80 -4.70
CA THR A 253 2.54 8.77 -5.59
C THR A 253 2.10 7.38 -5.15
N ARG A 254 2.07 6.45 -6.12
CA ARG A 254 1.84 5.03 -5.85
C ARG A 254 2.84 4.44 -4.85
N LEU A 255 4.07 4.96 -4.80
CA LEU A 255 5.06 4.52 -3.83
C LEU A 255 4.57 4.78 -2.39
N THR A 256 4.13 6.01 -2.13
CA THR A 256 3.61 6.40 -0.82
C THR A 256 2.35 5.61 -0.46
N THR A 257 1.38 5.52 -1.38
CA THR A 257 0.09 4.88 -1.05
C THR A 257 0.21 3.37 -0.89
N LEU A 258 1.06 2.68 -1.65
CA LEU A 258 1.30 1.24 -1.49
C LEU A 258 2.14 0.90 -0.26
N THR A 259 2.91 1.86 0.28
CA THR A 259 3.67 1.66 1.53
C THR A 259 2.78 1.80 2.78
N LEU A 260 1.65 2.51 2.67
CA LEU A 260 0.79 2.81 3.81
C LEU A 260 0.25 1.55 4.50
N PRO A 261 -0.32 0.53 3.82
CA PRO A 261 -0.86 -0.65 4.50
C PRO A 261 0.16 -1.42 5.34
N SER A 262 1.42 -1.51 4.91
CA SER A 262 2.51 -2.08 5.72
C SER A 262 2.72 -1.28 7.01
N THR A 263 2.70 0.04 6.92
CA THR A 263 2.81 0.91 8.10
C THR A 263 1.60 0.76 9.03
N LEU A 264 0.38 0.63 8.48
CA LEU A 264 -0.83 0.36 9.26
C LEU A 264 -0.73 -0.97 10.00
N ASN A 265 -0.18 -2.02 9.37
CA ASN A 265 0.02 -3.32 9.99
C ASN A 265 1.07 -3.27 11.12
N ILE A 266 2.22 -2.61 10.89
CA ILE A 266 3.23 -2.39 11.94
C ILE A 266 2.63 -1.60 13.11
N GLN A 267 1.79 -0.61 12.81
CA GLN A 267 1.15 0.26 13.78
C GLN A 267 -0.30 -0.17 14.09
N LYS A 268 -0.63 -1.46 14.00
CA LYS A 268 -2.00 -2.00 14.11
C LYS A 268 -2.75 -1.51 15.36
N SER A 269 -2.06 -1.45 16.50
CA SER A 269 -2.65 -0.91 17.75
C SER A 269 -3.01 0.57 17.64
N ARG A 270 -2.16 1.39 17.01
CA ARG A 270 -2.40 2.83 16.81
C ARG A 270 -3.52 3.07 15.80
N TYR A 271 -3.58 2.26 14.74
CA TYR A 271 -4.65 2.26 13.74
C TYR A 271 -6.02 1.99 14.39
N TYR A 272 -6.20 0.87 15.09
CA TYR A 272 -7.49 0.57 15.74
C TYR A 272 -7.87 1.56 16.85
N LYS A 273 -6.91 2.01 17.66
CA LYS A 273 -7.16 3.03 18.68
C LYS A 273 -7.68 4.34 18.09
N ALA A 274 -7.34 4.66 16.83
CA ALA A 274 -7.86 5.84 16.16
C ALA A 274 -9.37 5.72 15.94
N PHE A 275 -9.84 4.56 15.45
CA PHE A 275 -11.27 4.27 15.30
C PHE A 275 -11.99 4.32 16.63
N SER A 276 -11.51 3.57 17.63
CA SER A 276 -12.14 3.55 18.96
C SER A 276 -12.23 4.94 19.57
N ALA A 277 -11.22 5.80 19.39
CA ALA A 277 -11.24 7.16 19.90
C ALA A 277 -12.20 8.08 19.13
N ALA A 278 -12.37 7.88 17.82
CA ALA A 278 -13.30 8.63 16.98
C ALA A 278 -14.77 8.29 17.28
N GLU A 279 -15.03 7.05 17.66
CA GLU A 279 -16.37 6.53 17.99
C GLU A 279 -16.84 6.86 19.41
N GLU A 280 -15.98 7.46 20.25
CA GLU A 280 -16.34 7.87 21.60
C GLU A 280 -17.53 8.84 21.60
N PRO A 281 -18.67 8.51 22.26
CA PRO A 281 -19.87 9.35 22.23
C PRO A 281 -19.64 10.78 22.76
N LEU A 282 -18.72 10.92 23.73
CA LEU A 282 -18.34 12.23 24.30
C LEU A 282 -17.51 13.10 23.34
N ASN A 283 -17.16 12.60 22.15
CA ASN A 283 -16.58 13.39 21.08
C ASN A 283 -17.61 13.98 20.11
N TYR A 284 -18.90 13.68 20.27
CA TYR A 284 -19.99 14.35 19.55
C TYR A 284 -19.82 14.39 18.01
N GLY A 285 -19.31 13.30 17.43
CA GLY A 285 -19.03 13.17 15.99
C GLY A 285 -17.75 13.86 15.52
N GLU A 286 -16.91 14.37 16.42
CA GLU A 286 -15.63 14.95 16.05
C GLU A 286 -14.57 13.88 15.75
N VAL A 287 -14.03 13.91 14.52
CA VAL A 287 -12.97 12.99 14.06
C VAL A 287 -11.62 13.69 13.81
N THR A 288 -11.41 14.92 14.31
CA THR A 288 -10.13 15.64 14.19
C THR A 288 -8.93 14.82 14.73
N GLY A 289 -9.12 14.10 15.83
CA GLY A 289 -8.07 13.23 16.39
C GLY A 289 -7.74 12.04 15.49
N PHE A 290 -8.73 11.49 14.80
CA PHE A 290 -8.53 10.44 13.78
C PHE A 290 -7.70 10.98 12.62
N LEU A 291 -8.02 12.19 12.13
CA LEU A 291 -7.26 12.88 11.09
C LEU A 291 -5.78 13.04 11.48
N HIS A 292 -5.50 13.49 12.71
CA HIS A 292 -4.12 13.62 13.20
C HIS A 292 -3.37 12.29 13.22
N VAL A 293 -4.02 11.21 13.65
CA VAL A 293 -3.38 9.89 13.71
C VAL A 293 -3.03 9.41 12.31
N PHE A 294 -3.96 9.49 11.35
CA PHE A 294 -3.74 9.03 9.99
C PHE A 294 -2.72 9.88 9.23
N LEU A 295 -2.72 11.21 9.39
CA LEU A 295 -1.67 12.04 8.83
C LEU A 295 -0.29 11.62 9.37
N GLY A 296 -0.19 11.34 10.68
CA GLY A 296 1.06 10.83 11.26
C GLY A 296 1.44 9.42 10.81
N LEU A 297 0.48 8.55 10.44
CA LEU A 297 0.76 7.24 9.85
C LEU A 297 1.27 7.37 8.41
N ILE A 298 0.74 8.34 7.64
CA ILE A 298 1.24 8.67 6.30
C ILE A 298 2.66 9.24 6.37
N GLU A 299 2.93 10.14 7.32
CA GLU A 299 4.30 10.67 7.53
C GLU A 299 5.29 9.54 7.82
N GLN A 300 4.93 8.60 8.70
CA GLN A 300 5.77 7.46 9.03
C GLN A 300 5.98 6.53 7.82
N ALA A 301 4.94 6.31 7.00
CA ALA A 301 5.06 5.53 5.78
C ALA A 301 6.03 6.17 4.78
N GLN A 302 5.98 7.50 4.63
CA GLN A 302 6.92 8.24 3.78
C GLN A 302 8.35 8.23 4.32
N GLU A 303 8.54 8.30 5.64
CA GLU A 303 9.87 8.20 6.27
C GLU A 303 10.52 6.84 5.97
N HIS A 304 9.80 5.75 6.21
CA HIS A 304 10.28 4.41 5.86
C HIS A 304 10.59 4.28 4.35
N LEU A 305 9.71 4.82 3.50
CA LEU A 305 9.90 4.78 2.05
C LEU A 305 11.14 5.56 1.59
N VAL A 306 11.41 6.73 2.17
CA VAL A 306 12.62 7.52 1.87
C VAL A 306 13.87 6.71 2.24
N ASP A 307 13.91 6.13 3.45
CA ASP A 307 15.03 5.30 3.88
C ASP A 307 15.25 4.10 2.94
N GLU A 308 14.16 3.45 2.50
CA GLU A 308 14.20 2.32 1.56
C GLU A 308 14.74 2.75 0.18
N LEU A 309 14.24 3.86 -0.36
CA LEU A 309 14.66 4.39 -1.67
C LEU A 309 16.12 4.82 -1.66
N GLU A 310 16.58 5.50 -0.62
CA GLU A 310 17.98 5.89 -0.49
C GLU A 310 18.91 4.67 -0.35
N SER A 311 18.51 3.68 0.44
CA SER A 311 19.26 2.43 0.59
C SER A 311 19.42 1.72 -0.76
N ARG A 312 18.33 1.65 -1.54
CA ARG A 312 18.36 1.06 -2.88
C ARG A 312 19.15 1.86 -3.89
N ASP A 313 19.08 3.20 -3.87
CA ASP A 313 19.93 4.04 -4.72
C ASP A 313 21.42 3.79 -4.44
N ARG A 314 21.80 3.72 -3.15
CA ARG A 314 23.19 3.37 -2.76
C ARG A 314 23.60 2.00 -3.27
N ALA A 315 22.76 0.99 -3.08
CA ALA A 315 23.01 -0.38 -3.56
C ALA A 315 23.12 -0.43 -5.10
N TRP A 316 22.24 0.28 -5.80
CA TRP A 316 22.23 0.35 -7.25
C TRP A 316 23.49 1.03 -7.82
N ARG A 317 23.93 2.13 -7.22
CA ARG A 317 25.20 2.79 -7.59
C ARG A 317 26.41 1.90 -7.30
N ALA A 318 26.38 1.14 -6.20
CA ALA A 318 27.42 0.17 -5.88
C ALA A 318 27.48 -0.96 -6.92
N LEU A 319 26.33 -1.49 -7.32
CA LEU A 319 26.23 -2.47 -8.39
C LEU A 319 26.82 -1.94 -9.71
N GLY A 320 26.53 -0.69 -10.09
CA GLY A 320 27.12 -0.08 -11.28
C GLY A 320 28.65 -0.03 -11.25
N ARG A 321 29.24 0.36 -10.10
CA ARG A 321 30.70 0.31 -9.90
C ARG A 321 31.24 -1.11 -9.99
N ARG A 322 30.53 -2.07 -9.38
CA ARG A 322 30.91 -3.47 -9.39
C ARG A 322 30.93 -4.06 -10.80
N ILE A 323 29.95 -3.72 -11.64
CA ILE A 323 29.93 -4.15 -13.04
C ILE A 323 31.14 -3.62 -13.82
N ALA A 324 31.54 -2.37 -13.59
CA ALA A 324 32.74 -1.79 -14.21
C ALA A 324 34.04 -2.49 -13.75
N GLU A 325 34.14 -2.86 -12.47
CA GLU A 325 35.28 -3.66 -11.96
C GLU A 325 35.35 -5.05 -12.60
N LEU A 326 34.21 -5.71 -12.78
CA LEU A 326 34.11 -7.01 -13.44
C LEU A 326 34.51 -6.91 -14.92
N GLU A 327 34.13 -5.84 -15.60
CA GLU A 327 34.54 -5.57 -16.98
C GLU A 327 36.06 -5.44 -17.13
N GLY A 328 36.71 -4.72 -16.21
CA GLY A 328 38.15 -4.46 -16.23
C GLY A 328 39.00 -5.67 -15.81
N SER A 329 38.60 -6.38 -14.75
CA SER A 329 39.39 -7.48 -14.19
C SER A 329 39.32 -8.77 -15.01
N ARG A 330 38.12 -9.13 -15.51
CA ARG A 330 37.80 -10.37 -16.23
C ARG A 330 38.18 -11.69 -15.51
N THR A 331 38.70 -11.64 -14.28
CA THR A 331 39.15 -12.82 -13.52
C THR A 331 38.00 -13.77 -13.19
N TRP A 332 36.81 -13.21 -12.94
CA TRP A 332 35.57 -13.93 -12.68
C TRP A 332 35.10 -14.82 -13.85
N THR A 333 35.64 -14.62 -15.06
CA THR A 333 35.28 -15.43 -16.24
C THR A 333 35.99 -16.79 -16.28
N GLY A 334 36.91 -17.07 -15.34
CA GLY A 334 37.63 -18.34 -15.29
C GLY A 334 38.46 -18.65 -16.55
N GLY A 335 38.80 -17.64 -17.36
CA GLY A 335 39.51 -17.84 -18.63
C GLY A 335 38.65 -18.46 -19.74
N THR A 336 37.32 -18.25 -19.70
CA THR A 336 36.37 -18.81 -20.69
C THR A 336 36.84 -18.57 -22.14
N PRO A 337 37.14 -19.63 -22.91
CA PRO A 337 37.57 -19.49 -24.30
C PRO A 337 36.48 -18.89 -25.20
N GLY A 338 36.86 -18.03 -26.14
CA GLY A 338 35.94 -17.49 -27.14
C GLY A 338 34.99 -16.39 -26.63
N LEU A 339 35.27 -15.79 -25.48
CA LEU A 339 34.50 -14.66 -24.95
C LEU A 339 34.83 -13.37 -25.73
N THR A 340 34.04 -13.08 -26.75
CA THR A 340 34.18 -11.83 -27.53
C THR A 340 33.78 -10.61 -26.70
N SER A 341 34.26 -9.42 -27.06
CA SER A 341 33.89 -8.17 -26.36
C SER A 341 32.39 -7.93 -26.33
N LYS A 342 31.68 -8.24 -27.42
CA LYS A 342 30.21 -8.15 -27.48
C LYS A 342 29.55 -9.15 -26.53
N LYS A 343 30.05 -10.39 -26.46
CA LYS A 343 29.51 -11.41 -25.55
C LYS A 343 29.73 -11.02 -24.09
N LEU A 344 30.88 -10.41 -23.77
CA LEU A 344 31.16 -9.88 -22.44
C LEU A 344 30.20 -8.74 -22.06
N ASP A 345 29.99 -7.75 -22.95
CA ASP A 345 29.03 -6.64 -22.72
C ASP A 345 27.61 -7.17 -22.45
N ASP A 346 27.11 -8.07 -23.29
CA ASP A 346 25.77 -8.65 -23.11
C ASP A 346 25.63 -9.36 -21.75
N VAL A 347 26.67 -10.09 -21.32
CA VAL A 347 26.68 -10.84 -20.05
C VAL A 347 26.74 -9.90 -18.85
N LEU A 348 27.55 -8.85 -18.91
CA LEU A 348 27.62 -7.83 -17.86
C LEU A 348 26.30 -7.07 -17.73
N ARG A 349 25.65 -6.73 -18.85
CA ARG A 349 24.31 -6.15 -18.85
C ARG A 349 23.27 -7.10 -18.24
N LEU A 350 23.33 -8.39 -18.53
CA LEU A 350 22.48 -9.39 -17.89
C LEU A 350 22.66 -9.43 -16.37
N LEU A 351 23.91 -9.50 -15.91
CA LEU A 351 24.22 -9.47 -14.47
C LEU A 351 23.75 -8.17 -13.82
N TYR A 352 23.92 -7.03 -14.50
CA TYR A 352 23.44 -5.74 -14.03
C TYR A 352 21.91 -5.69 -13.89
N LEU A 353 21.18 -6.24 -14.86
CA LEU A 353 19.71 -6.32 -14.83
C LEU A 353 19.23 -7.23 -13.70
N LEU A 354 19.81 -8.44 -13.58
CA LEU A 354 19.42 -9.38 -12.52
C LEU A 354 19.79 -8.84 -11.13
N GLY A 355 20.91 -8.12 -11.00
CA GLY A 355 21.28 -7.43 -9.77
C GLY A 355 20.29 -6.33 -9.39
N GLN A 356 19.75 -5.58 -10.36
CA GLN A 356 18.67 -4.62 -10.09
C GLN A 356 17.41 -5.32 -9.59
N VAL A 357 16.98 -6.40 -10.24
CA VAL A 357 15.81 -7.19 -9.83
C VAL A 357 15.92 -7.63 -8.37
N GLN A 358 17.11 -8.02 -7.93
CA GLN A 358 17.38 -8.39 -6.54
C GLN A 358 17.34 -7.20 -5.57
N ILE A 359 17.99 -6.07 -5.90
CA ILE A 359 17.97 -4.85 -5.07
C ILE A 359 16.54 -4.34 -4.85
N PHE A 360 15.72 -4.39 -5.91
CA PHE A 360 14.34 -3.91 -5.89
C PHE A 360 13.34 -5.00 -5.50
N ARG A 361 13.83 -6.18 -5.07
CA ARG A 361 13.03 -7.31 -4.57
C ARG A 361 11.82 -7.61 -5.45
N ALA A 362 12.01 -7.75 -6.76
CA ALA A 362 10.89 -8.12 -7.63
C ALA A 362 10.26 -9.44 -7.10
N PRO A 363 8.94 -9.51 -6.90
CA PRO A 363 8.30 -10.73 -6.39
C PRO A 363 8.32 -11.84 -7.45
N VAL A 364 8.58 -11.49 -8.70
CA VAL A 364 8.63 -12.43 -9.81
C VAL A 364 9.92 -12.20 -10.60
N ALA A 365 10.70 -13.27 -10.79
CA ALA A 365 11.91 -13.23 -11.60
C ALA A 365 11.60 -12.96 -13.09
N PRO A 366 12.44 -12.19 -13.80
CA PRO A 366 12.20 -11.83 -15.19
C PRO A 366 12.22 -13.06 -16.11
N THR A 367 11.33 -13.05 -17.09
CA THR A 367 11.23 -14.04 -18.16
C THR A 367 12.34 -13.86 -19.19
N SER A 368 12.63 -14.93 -19.94
CA SER A 368 13.49 -14.83 -21.13
C SER A 368 13.02 -13.77 -22.13
N SER A 369 11.71 -13.50 -22.24
CA SER A 369 11.17 -12.51 -23.19
C SER A 369 11.47 -11.08 -22.73
N GLU A 370 11.24 -10.78 -21.46
CA GLU A 370 11.56 -9.48 -20.86
C GLU A 370 13.07 -9.20 -20.96
N LEU A 371 13.92 -10.19 -20.66
CA LEU A 371 15.37 -10.05 -20.80
C LEU A 371 15.80 -9.80 -22.27
N GLN A 372 15.17 -10.45 -23.24
CA GLN A 372 15.44 -10.21 -24.67
C GLN A 372 15.11 -8.78 -25.08
N GLU A 373 13.93 -8.31 -24.67
CA GLU A 373 13.44 -6.98 -24.99
C GLU A 373 14.37 -5.90 -24.42
N VAL A 374 14.70 -6.01 -23.13
CA VAL A 374 15.55 -5.04 -22.44
C VAL A 374 16.98 -5.02 -23.00
N LEU A 375 17.53 -6.18 -23.37
CA LEU A 375 18.87 -6.26 -23.97
C LEU A 375 18.89 -5.94 -25.46
N GLY A 376 17.74 -5.95 -26.13
CA GLY A 376 17.65 -5.81 -27.59
C GLY A 376 18.31 -6.97 -28.35
N VAL A 377 18.23 -8.19 -27.83
CA VAL A 377 18.88 -9.38 -28.42
C VAL A 377 17.88 -10.47 -28.82
N THR A 378 18.28 -11.33 -29.76
CA THR A 378 17.46 -12.45 -30.20
C THR A 378 17.47 -13.61 -29.18
N ALA A 379 16.42 -14.44 -29.17
CA ALA A 379 16.33 -15.61 -28.29
C ALA A 379 17.56 -16.55 -28.33
N PRO A 380 18.16 -16.88 -29.49
CA PRO A 380 19.38 -17.67 -29.53
C PRO A 380 20.56 -16.97 -28.84
N THR A 381 20.69 -15.66 -29.02
CA THR A 381 21.75 -14.85 -28.39
C THR A 381 21.60 -14.85 -26.89
N LEU A 382 20.40 -14.56 -26.37
CA LEU A 382 20.13 -14.58 -24.93
C LEU A 382 20.45 -15.96 -24.33
N ARG A 383 19.99 -17.05 -24.97
CA ARG A 383 20.26 -18.41 -24.50
C ARG A 383 21.75 -18.73 -24.41
N ASP A 384 22.55 -18.28 -25.38
CA ASP A 384 24.00 -18.44 -25.34
C ASP A 384 24.64 -17.68 -24.16
N ARG A 385 24.16 -16.48 -23.83
CA ARG A 385 24.65 -15.70 -22.68
C ARG A 385 24.27 -16.32 -21.34
N LEU A 386 23.02 -16.74 -21.20
CA LEU A 386 22.52 -17.36 -19.98
C LEU A 386 23.19 -18.72 -19.73
N LYS A 387 23.41 -19.52 -20.77
CA LYS A 387 24.18 -20.78 -20.64
C LYS A 387 25.59 -20.56 -20.12
N LEU A 388 26.25 -19.48 -20.54
CA LEU A 388 27.57 -19.12 -20.02
C LEU A 388 27.49 -18.78 -18.53
N LEU A 389 26.57 -17.91 -18.13
CA LEU A 389 26.40 -17.52 -16.72
C LEU A 389 25.99 -18.71 -15.83
N GLN A 390 25.16 -19.62 -16.33
CA GLN A 390 24.81 -20.87 -15.64
C GLN A 390 26.02 -21.79 -15.49
N GLY A 391 26.84 -21.94 -16.53
CA GLY A 391 28.06 -22.74 -16.48
C GLY A 391 29.09 -22.21 -15.47
N LEU A 392 29.07 -20.90 -15.22
CA LEU A 392 29.85 -20.25 -14.17
C LEU A 392 29.16 -20.27 -12.79
N GLY A 393 27.93 -20.77 -12.71
CA GLY A 393 27.17 -20.88 -11.47
C GLY A 393 26.58 -19.57 -10.95
N PHE A 394 26.54 -18.49 -11.74
CA PHE A 394 26.09 -17.16 -11.29
C PHE A 394 24.59 -16.91 -11.44
N VAL A 395 23.94 -17.63 -12.35
CA VAL A 395 22.49 -17.50 -12.57
C VAL A 395 21.86 -18.88 -12.64
N GLU A 396 20.58 -18.93 -12.30
CA GLU A 396 19.76 -20.13 -12.43
C GLU A 396 18.49 -19.81 -13.21
N GLY A 397 17.93 -20.85 -13.83
CA GLY A 397 16.72 -20.76 -14.62
C GLY A 397 15.65 -21.68 -14.03
N MET A 398 14.52 -21.12 -13.63
CA MET A 398 13.37 -21.86 -13.15
C MET A 398 12.27 -21.88 -14.21
N LYS A 399 11.67 -23.04 -14.43
CA LYS A 399 10.52 -23.18 -15.34
C LYS A 399 9.23 -22.84 -14.60
N ALA A 400 8.48 -21.88 -15.12
CA ALA A 400 7.18 -21.47 -14.61
C ALA A 400 6.14 -21.57 -15.74
N GLY A 401 5.33 -22.63 -15.69
CA GLY A 401 4.39 -22.96 -16.76
C GLY A 401 5.10 -23.13 -18.11
N ARG A 402 4.78 -22.24 -19.07
CA ARG A 402 5.37 -22.22 -20.42
C ARG A 402 6.60 -21.30 -20.55
N THR A 403 6.98 -20.60 -19.48
CA THR A 403 8.05 -19.60 -19.50
C THR A 403 9.26 -20.05 -18.68
N MET A 404 10.43 -19.54 -19.03
CA MET A 404 11.66 -19.67 -18.23
C MET A 404 11.94 -18.33 -17.57
N ARG A 405 12.14 -18.34 -16.26
CA ARG A 405 12.47 -17.18 -15.43
C ARG A 405 13.87 -17.33 -14.86
N TRP A 406 14.54 -16.20 -14.60
CA TRP A 406 15.97 -16.17 -14.30
C TRP A 406 16.28 -15.34 -13.06
N SER A 407 17.08 -15.92 -12.16
CA SER A 407 17.53 -15.30 -10.91
C SER A 407 19.05 -15.42 -10.77
N LEU A 408 19.62 -14.60 -9.89
CA LEU A 408 20.99 -14.78 -9.42
C LEU A 408 21.03 -15.94 -8.42
N THR A 409 22.10 -16.73 -8.47
CA THR A 409 22.42 -17.70 -7.41
C THR A 409 23.07 -16.96 -6.23
N GLU A 410 23.33 -17.67 -5.13
CA GLU A 410 24.18 -17.13 -4.04
C GLU A 410 25.57 -16.71 -4.56
N ALA A 411 26.18 -17.50 -5.44
CA ALA A 411 27.47 -17.17 -6.04
C ALA A 411 27.38 -15.92 -6.94
N GLY A 412 26.29 -15.76 -7.70
CA GLY A 412 26.03 -14.56 -8.48
C GLY A 412 25.79 -13.32 -7.62
N THR A 413 25.04 -13.47 -6.53
CA THR A 413 24.80 -12.43 -5.52
C THR A 413 26.13 -11.97 -4.91
N ALA A 414 26.96 -12.91 -4.47
CA ALA A 414 28.28 -12.64 -3.92
C ALA A 414 29.23 -12.00 -4.95
N LEU A 415 29.21 -12.46 -6.20
CA LEU A 415 29.98 -11.87 -7.29
C LEU A 415 29.68 -10.37 -7.44
N LEU A 416 28.40 -10.00 -7.35
CA LEU A 416 27.92 -8.63 -7.48
C LEU A 416 28.03 -7.82 -6.19
N GLY A 417 28.49 -8.40 -5.09
CA GLY A 417 28.61 -7.72 -3.79
C GLY A 417 27.26 -7.25 -3.25
N LEU A 418 26.18 -7.95 -3.60
CA LEU A 418 24.84 -7.66 -3.13
C LEU A 418 24.61 -8.35 -1.78
N PRO A 419 23.81 -7.75 -0.87
CA PRO A 419 23.41 -8.44 0.35
C PRO A 419 22.65 -9.72 -0.01
N ALA A 420 22.82 -10.76 0.81
CA ALA A 420 21.92 -11.91 0.74
C ALA A 420 20.48 -11.41 0.93
N VAL A 421 19.55 -11.97 0.16
CA VAL A 421 18.13 -11.67 0.38
C VAL A 421 17.75 -12.38 1.67
N ASP A 422 17.69 -11.65 2.78
CA ASP A 422 16.97 -12.15 3.96
C ASP A 422 15.49 -12.20 3.58
N ASP A 423 14.93 -13.40 3.49
CA ASP A 423 13.50 -13.67 3.28
C ASP A 423 12.65 -13.33 4.52
N ASP A 424 13.28 -12.83 5.59
CA ASP A 424 12.64 -12.58 6.89
C ASP A 424 11.91 -11.22 6.90
N GLU A 425 10.68 -11.21 6.39
CA GLU A 425 9.61 -10.27 6.80
C GLU A 425 8.32 -11.03 7.17
N ASP A 426 8.47 -12.09 7.98
CA ASP A 426 7.36 -12.65 8.75
C ASP A 426 6.76 -11.63 9.74
#